data_AF-A0A1H1U3Q7-F1
#
_entry.id   AF-A0A1H1U3Q7-F1
#
_cell.length_a   1.000
_cell.length_b   1.000
_cell.length_c   1.000
_cell.angle_alpha   90.00
_cell.angle_beta   90.00
_cell.angle_gamma   90.00
#
_symmetry.space_group_name_H-M   'P 1'
#
loop_
_entity.id
_entity.type
_entity.pdbx_description
1 polymer ?
#
loop_
_entity_poly.entity_id
_entity_poly.type
_entity_poly.pdbx_seq_one_letter_code
_entity_poly.pdbx_strand_id
1 'polypeptide(L)'
;MRLLYFVVFLFVSSLVYGQKSVLLQNTNTRAKELKHYLNKTEDSIVFKCDRTIYELMIFNDEDFERVIKVKDTVAKIQISDIPVGRYAVEAVLKDKLIIITLLRNQSFDLKTPTLITSNNHNNHTTQIDSLSKSIPFGSESNTIESDLRLSGKKANQKETKGTTSTNRNLENRISIYKSRGVKTTKISPPRLQLTDSKRYKSHSNYWVIYKINKGSSSEKILRIVDQKTVDKMIRKIETDMKTSTGRLNELTAWEIYDTTHFVQHKRKNRSNYMNIESNSFNIVPYYKIEHER
;
A
#
# COMPACT_ATOMS: atom_id res chain seq x y z
N MET A 1 0.48 16.96 47.93
CA MET A 1 -0.06 15.94 47.00
C MET A 1 -0.48 16.51 45.64
N ARG A 2 -1.37 17.52 45.54
CA ARG A 2 -1.83 18.06 44.23
C ARG A 2 -0.72 18.60 43.33
N LEU A 3 0.27 19.32 43.88
CA LEU A 3 1.41 19.85 43.12
C LEU A 3 2.29 18.73 42.51
N LEU A 4 2.49 17.63 43.24
CA LEU A 4 3.28 16.48 42.79
C LEU A 4 2.66 15.84 41.53
N TYR A 5 1.34 15.66 41.52
CA TYR A 5 0.63 15.11 40.36
C TYR A 5 0.73 16.02 39.14
N PHE A 6 0.69 17.34 39.32
CA PHE A 6 0.88 18.30 38.22
C PHE A 6 2.30 18.25 37.63
N VAL A 7 3.32 18.16 38.48
CA VAL A 7 4.71 18.05 38.02
C VAL A 7 4.94 16.73 37.29
N VAL A 8 4.46 15.61 37.84
CA VAL A 8 4.55 14.30 37.17
C VAL A 8 3.82 14.32 35.82
N PHE A 9 2.64 14.93 35.75
CA PHE A 9 1.88 15.05 34.50
C PHE A 9 2.61 15.90 33.44
N LEU A 10 3.25 17.01 33.84
CA LEU A 10 4.08 17.83 32.95
C LEU A 10 5.34 17.10 32.45
N PHE A 11 5.96 16.27 33.28
CA PHE A 11 7.10 15.44 32.86
C PHE A 11 6.70 14.30 31.93
N VAL A 12 5.54 13.69 32.15
CA VAL A 12 5.03 12.61 31.27
C VAL A 12 4.63 13.17 29.91
N SER A 13 4.05 14.37 29.85
CA SER A 13 3.65 14.97 28.57
C SER A 13 4.84 15.37 27.70
N SER A 14 5.92 15.90 28.28
CA SER A 14 7.13 16.25 27.50
C SER A 14 7.84 15.04 26.89
N LEU A 15 7.77 13.87 27.53
CA LEU A 15 8.35 12.61 27.02
C LEU A 15 7.62 12.07 25.78
N VAL A 16 6.31 12.35 25.63
CA VAL A 16 5.52 11.88 24.47
C VAL A 16 5.78 12.74 23.23
N TYR A 17 6.03 14.04 23.40
CA TYR A 17 6.29 14.97 22.28
C TYR A 17 7.73 14.91 21.74
N GLY A 18 8.65 14.18 22.38
CA GLY A 18 10.05 14.07 21.98
C GLY A 18 10.38 12.93 21.00
N GLN A 19 9.43 12.06 20.65
CA GLN A 19 9.69 10.89 19.81
C GLN A 19 9.84 11.27 18.34
N LYS A 20 11.00 10.98 17.75
CA LYS A 20 11.31 11.31 16.34
C LYS A 20 10.55 10.40 15.38
N SER A 21 10.36 9.16 15.78
CA SER A 21 9.63 8.15 15.03
C SER A 21 8.72 7.34 15.96
N VAL A 22 7.53 6.99 15.48
CA VAL A 22 6.63 6.06 16.16
C VAL A 22 6.32 4.90 15.23
N LEU A 23 6.50 3.68 15.71
CA LEU A 23 6.20 2.47 14.96
C LEU A 23 5.02 1.77 15.60
N LEU A 24 3.89 1.69 14.87
CA LEU A 24 2.69 1.07 15.38
C LEU A 24 2.87 -0.46 15.46
N GLN A 25 2.61 -1.00 16.65
CA GLN A 25 2.67 -2.43 16.88
C GLN A 25 1.56 -3.16 16.12
N ASN A 26 1.90 -4.31 15.58
CA ASN A 26 0.94 -5.13 14.85
C ASN A 26 0.09 -5.92 15.84
N THR A 27 -1.21 -5.63 15.89
CA THR A 27 -2.17 -6.30 16.77
C THR A 27 -2.82 -7.52 16.10
N ASN A 28 -2.51 -7.80 14.83
CA ASN A 28 -3.10 -8.91 14.09
C ASN A 28 -2.49 -10.25 14.53
N THR A 29 -3.30 -11.10 15.16
CA THR A 29 -2.91 -12.43 15.64
C THR A 29 -2.41 -13.36 14.53
N ARG A 30 -2.83 -13.15 13.28
CA ARG A 30 -2.37 -13.92 12.11
C ARG A 30 -0.95 -13.57 11.66
N ALA A 31 -0.42 -12.45 12.15
CA ALA A 31 0.87 -11.88 11.79
C ALA A 31 1.81 -11.75 13.01
N LYS A 32 1.51 -12.47 14.10
CA LYS A 32 2.32 -12.52 15.33
C LYS A 32 3.77 -12.98 15.14
N GLU A 33 4.03 -13.65 14.02
CA GLU A 33 5.34 -14.17 13.64
C GLU A 33 6.31 -13.06 13.20
N LEU A 34 5.81 -11.86 12.89
CA LEU A 34 6.65 -10.69 12.60
C LEU A 34 6.67 -9.77 13.82
N LYS A 35 7.83 -9.67 14.44
CA LYS A 35 8.13 -8.71 15.51
C LYS A 35 8.90 -7.54 14.94
N HIS A 36 8.54 -6.34 15.33
CA HIS A 36 9.20 -5.12 14.87
C HIS A 36 9.29 -4.07 15.97
N TYR A 37 10.39 -3.34 15.97
CA TYR A 37 10.64 -2.28 16.94
C TYR A 37 11.65 -1.27 16.37
N LEU A 38 11.59 -0.05 16.90
CA LEU A 38 12.63 0.95 16.66
C LEU A 38 13.85 0.65 17.54
N ASN A 39 15.05 0.88 17.02
CA ASN A 39 16.24 0.82 17.85
C ASN A 39 16.27 1.97 18.88
N LYS A 40 17.23 1.92 19.82
CA LYS A 40 17.35 2.91 20.90
C LYS A 40 17.51 4.36 20.42
N THR A 41 18.07 4.55 19.23
CA THR A 41 18.29 5.87 18.61
C THR A 41 17.14 6.30 17.72
N GLU A 42 16.10 5.47 17.56
CA GLU A 42 14.93 5.67 16.69
C GLU A 42 15.24 5.86 15.20
N ASP A 43 16.49 5.69 14.79
CA ASP A 43 17.00 5.89 13.42
C ASP A 43 16.87 4.65 12.53
N SER A 44 16.50 3.51 13.09
CA SER A 44 16.39 2.24 12.38
C SER A 44 15.23 1.41 12.89
N ILE A 45 14.56 0.69 11.99
CA ILE A 45 13.58 -0.34 12.32
C ILE A 45 14.27 -1.70 12.27
N VAL A 46 14.03 -2.52 13.29
CA VAL A 46 14.47 -3.91 13.34
C VAL A 46 13.25 -4.80 13.15
N PHE A 47 13.34 -5.71 12.20
CA PHE A 47 12.37 -6.77 11.93
C PHE A 47 12.98 -8.11 12.35
N LYS A 48 12.19 -8.89 13.08
CA LYS A 48 12.51 -10.27 13.45
C LYS A 48 11.30 -11.12 13.13
N CYS A 49 11.48 -12.10 12.27
CA CYS A 49 10.41 -13.00 11.87
C CYS A 49 10.79 -14.45 12.12
N ASP A 50 9.82 -15.28 12.49
CA ASP A 50 10.02 -16.73 12.62
C ASP A 50 10.27 -17.40 11.25
N ARG A 51 9.96 -16.70 10.14
CA ARG A 51 10.13 -17.15 8.76
C ARG A 51 10.97 -16.16 7.95
N THR A 52 11.43 -16.59 6.78
CA THR A 52 12.15 -15.72 5.84
C THR A 52 11.29 -14.55 5.39
N ILE A 53 11.80 -13.34 5.61
CA ILE A 53 11.33 -12.11 5.01
C ILE A 53 12.02 -11.99 3.65
N TYR A 54 11.25 -12.00 2.56
CA TYR A 54 11.80 -11.90 1.22
C TYR A 54 12.08 -10.44 0.84
N GLU A 55 11.13 -9.56 1.19
CA GLU A 55 11.14 -8.16 0.77
C GLU A 55 10.50 -7.29 1.85
N LEU A 56 11.10 -6.11 2.04
CA LEU A 56 10.54 -5.03 2.84
C LEU A 56 10.32 -3.82 1.94
N MET A 57 9.13 -3.24 2.02
CA MET A 57 8.76 -2.08 1.22
C MET A 57 8.26 -0.97 2.14
N ILE A 58 8.89 0.20 2.10
CA ILE A 58 8.45 1.39 2.82
C ILE A 58 7.92 2.39 1.80
N PHE A 59 6.68 2.84 1.94
CA PHE A 59 6.13 3.82 1.03
C PHE A 59 5.15 4.79 1.68
N ASN A 60 4.94 5.93 1.01
CA ASN A 60 3.90 6.91 1.30
C ASN A 60 3.05 7.14 0.03
N ASP A 61 1.86 7.70 0.18
CA ASP A 61 0.87 7.93 -0.87
C ASP A 61 1.29 8.99 -1.91
N GLU A 62 2.20 9.88 -1.50
CA GLU A 62 2.78 10.96 -2.32
C GLU A 62 3.86 10.38 -3.22
N ASP A 63 5.14 10.32 -2.81
CA ASP A 63 6.24 10.00 -3.76
C ASP A 63 7.40 9.17 -3.18
N PHE A 64 7.31 8.73 -1.93
CA PHE A 64 8.37 7.93 -1.32
C PHE A 64 8.09 6.44 -1.46
N GLU A 65 9.03 5.71 -2.05
CA GLU A 65 9.01 4.25 -2.11
C GLU A 65 10.44 3.71 -1.98
N ARG A 66 10.65 2.76 -1.07
CA ARG A 66 11.91 2.06 -0.87
C ARG A 66 11.65 0.57 -0.78
N VAL A 67 12.28 -0.20 -1.66
CA VAL A 67 12.20 -1.66 -1.69
C VAL A 67 13.55 -2.24 -1.29
N ILE A 68 13.53 -3.16 -0.33
CA ILE A 68 14.72 -3.80 0.23
C ILE A 68 14.53 -5.30 0.15
N LYS A 69 15.40 -5.98 -0.61
CA LYS A 69 15.43 -7.43 -0.63
C LYS A 69 16.21 -7.92 0.59
N VAL A 70 15.59 -8.80 1.37
CA VAL A 70 16.18 -9.29 2.63
C VAL A 70 16.63 -10.74 2.45
N LYS A 71 15.68 -11.65 2.16
CA LYS A 71 15.88 -13.11 2.11
C LYS A 71 16.46 -13.69 3.40
N ASP A 72 16.09 -13.11 4.54
CA ASP A 72 16.53 -13.53 5.87
C ASP A 72 15.37 -13.39 6.87
N THR A 73 15.50 -14.01 8.03
CA THR A 73 14.58 -13.95 9.18
C THR A 73 14.71 -12.65 9.98
N VAL A 74 15.86 -11.97 9.89
CA VAL A 74 16.12 -10.69 10.57
C VAL A 74 16.48 -9.63 9.54
N ALA A 75 15.95 -8.42 9.71
CA ALA A 75 16.30 -7.28 8.88
C ALA A 75 16.43 -6.02 9.72
N LYS A 76 17.36 -5.14 9.37
CA LYS A 76 17.48 -3.80 9.93
C LYS A 76 17.43 -2.78 8.80
N ILE A 77 16.52 -1.82 8.90
CA ILE A 77 16.34 -0.75 7.92
C ILE A 77 16.65 0.58 8.58
N GLN A 78 17.57 1.35 8.01
CA GLN A 78 17.78 2.74 8.39
C GLN A 78 16.61 3.60 7.88
N ILE A 79 16.09 4.45 8.75
CA ILE A 79 14.97 5.36 8.48
C ILE A 79 15.36 6.84 8.65
N SER A 80 16.65 7.12 8.85
CA SER A 80 17.18 8.46 9.10
C SER A 80 16.99 9.43 7.93
N ASP A 81 17.08 8.89 6.73
CA ASP A 81 16.91 9.57 5.46
C ASP A 81 15.46 9.59 4.96
N ILE A 82 14.53 8.98 5.71
CA ILE A 82 13.10 8.99 5.38
C ILE A 82 12.50 10.31 5.87
N PRO A 83 11.86 11.10 4.98
CA PRO A 83 11.24 12.36 5.34
C PRO A 83 10.17 12.23 6.43
N VAL A 84 9.83 13.34 7.07
CA VAL A 84 8.69 13.43 8.00
C VAL A 84 7.41 13.06 7.25
N GLY A 85 6.56 12.25 7.86
CA GLY A 85 5.35 11.73 7.21
C GLY A 85 4.86 10.41 7.77
N ARG A 86 3.77 9.90 7.17
CA ARG A 86 3.17 8.62 7.49
C ARG A 86 3.50 7.61 6.39
N TYR A 87 3.99 6.45 6.79
CA TYR A 87 4.45 5.42 5.86
C TYR A 87 3.80 4.08 6.18
N ALA A 88 3.45 3.36 5.13
CA ALA A 88 3.18 1.94 5.21
C ALA A 88 4.50 1.18 5.04
N VAL A 89 4.71 0.17 5.89
CA VAL A 89 5.82 -0.77 5.74
C VAL A 89 5.25 -2.16 5.52
N GLU A 90 5.49 -2.71 4.34
CA GLU A 90 5.08 -4.06 3.96
C GLU A 90 6.24 -5.03 4.10
N ALA A 91 6.00 -6.13 4.81
CA ALA A 91 6.90 -7.28 4.88
C ALA A 91 6.29 -8.44 4.09
N VAL A 92 7.02 -8.87 3.07
CA VAL A 92 6.62 -9.97 2.18
C VAL A 92 7.27 -11.26 2.67
N LEU A 93 6.43 -12.20 3.09
CA LEU A 93 6.78 -13.58 3.40
C LEU A 93 6.36 -14.48 2.22
N LYS A 94 6.62 -15.79 2.31
CA LYS A 94 6.31 -16.75 1.23
C LYS A 94 4.81 -16.78 0.88
N ASP A 95 3.96 -16.73 1.90
CA ASP A 95 2.52 -16.95 1.83
C ASP A 95 1.69 -15.80 2.40
N LYS A 96 2.35 -14.73 2.86
CA LYS A 96 1.71 -13.62 3.56
C LYS A 96 2.38 -12.29 3.25
N LEU A 97 1.58 -11.24 3.39
CA LEU A 97 2.03 -9.86 3.39
C LEU A 97 1.55 -9.22 4.68
N ILE A 98 2.47 -8.63 5.42
CA ILE A 98 2.19 -8.00 6.72
C ILE A 98 2.46 -6.51 6.58
N ILE A 99 1.46 -5.68 6.89
CA ILE A 99 1.57 -4.21 6.80
C ILE A 99 1.61 -3.63 8.20
N ILE A 100 2.59 -2.76 8.45
CA ILE A 100 2.70 -1.95 9.67
C ILE A 100 2.79 -0.47 9.30
N THR A 101 2.57 0.40 10.27
CA THR A 101 2.62 1.86 10.06
C THR A 101 3.82 2.46 10.78
N LEU A 102 4.60 3.23 10.04
CA LEU A 102 5.67 4.09 10.56
C LEU A 102 5.20 5.55 10.50
N LEU A 103 5.29 6.25 11.61
CA LEU A 103 5.08 7.69 11.70
C LEU A 103 6.43 8.35 11.94
N ARG A 104 6.84 9.22 11.03
CA ARG A 104 8.04 10.06 11.15
C ARG A 104 7.56 11.45 11.57
N ASN A 105 7.87 11.85 12.80
CA ASN A 105 7.42 13.12 13.38
C ASN A 105 8.46 14.23 13.23
N GLN A 106 9.75 13.86 13.21
CA GLN A 106 10.86 14.81 13.11
C GLN A 106 11.93 14.27 12.16
N SER A 107 12.58 15.18 11.43
CA SER A 107 13.79 14.88 10.67
C SER A 107 14.93 14.52 11.62
N PHE A 108 15.86 13.70 11.16
CA PHE A 108 17.13 13.60 11.84
C PHE A 108 17.99 14.77 11.38
N ASP A 109 18.64 15.45 12.32
CA ASP A 109 19.72 16.38 12.01
C ASP A 109 20.89 15.55 11.48
N LEU A 110 20.80 15.18 10.20
CA LEU A 110 21.94 14.71 9.45
C LEU A 110 22.90 15.89 9.47
N LYS A 111 23.95 15.82 10.29
CA LYS A 111 25.11 16.70 10.14
C LYS A 111 25.57 16.52 8.71
N THR A 112 25.23 17.46 7.84
CA THR A 112 25.81 17.59 6.51
C THR A 112 27.32 17.42 6.72
N PRO A 113 28.01 16.51 6.01
CA PRO A 113 29.45 16.45 6.12
C PRO A 113 29.97 17.84 5.77
N THR A 114 30.49 18.54 6.78
CA THR A 114 31.15 19.83 6.60
C THR A 114 32.26 19.57 5.60
N LEU A 115 32.09 20.06 4.37
CA LEU A 115 33.20 20.23 3.45
C LEU A 115 34.19 21.14 4.15
N ILE A 116 35.21 20.55 4.76
CA ILE A 116 36.41 21.28 5.16
C ILE A 116 37.11 21.63 3.86
N THR A 117 36.73 22.76 3.27
CA THR A 117 37.50 23.41 2.23
C THR A 117 38.76 23.93 2.89
N SER A 118 39.81 23.11 2.91
CA SER A 118 41.16 23.63 3.06
C SER A 118 41.48 24.37 1.77
N ASN A 119 41.48 25.70 1.84
CA ASN A 119 41.96 26.57 0.79
C ASN A 119 43.39 26.16 0.42
N ASN A 120 43.56 25.65 -0.79
CA ASN A 120 44.77 25.91 -1.54
C ASN A 120 44.39 26.16 -2.99
N HIS A 121 44.64 27.42 -3.35
CA HIS A 121 44.51 27.99 -4.67
C HIS A 121 45.47 27.27 -5.62
N ASN A 122 44.98 26.78 -6.75
CA ASN A 122 45.64 26.88 -8.05
C ASN A 122 44.67 26.44 -9.17
N ASN A 123 44.72 27.19 -10.26
CA ASN A 123 43.72 27.27 -11.32
C ASN A 123 43.79 26.08 -12.28
N HIS A 124 42.64 25.52 -12.67
CA HIS A 124 42.42 25.05 -14.04
C HIS A 124 40.92 24.94 -14.36
N THR A 125 40.50 25.69 -15.38
CA THR A 125 39.16 25.67 -15.98
C THR A 125 39.00 24.42 -16.85
N THR A 126 37.95 23.63 -16.63
CA THR A 126 37.29 22.88 -17.72
C THR A 126 35.85 22.57 -17.32
N GLN A 127 34.90 23.09 -18.09
CA GLN A 127 33.52 22.60 -18.10
C GLN A 127 33.47 21.26 -18.84
N ILE A 128 32.59 20.36 -18.41
CA ILE A 128 31.60 19.62 -19.23
C ILE A 128 31.22 18.28 -18.54
N ASP A 129 29.90 18.02 -18.60
CA ASP A 129 29.16 16.76 -18.48
C ASP A 129 28.82 16.14 -17.11
N SER A 130 27.55 16.41 -16.78
CA SER A 130 26.62 15.58 -16.03
C SER A 130 26.56 14.13 -16.51
N LEU A 131 27.08 13.19 -15.71
CA LEU A 131 26.59 11.81 -15.66
C LEU A 131 26.99 11.10 -14.35
N SER A 132 26.30 11.37 -13.25
CA SER A 132 26.45 10.56 -12.03
C SER A 132 25.39 9.45 -11.98
N LYS A 133 25.82 8.31 -12.53
CA LYS A 133 25.27 6.97 -12.31
C LYS A 133 25.19 6.68 -10.81
N SER A 134 23.98 6.68 -10.23
CA SER A 134 23.78 6.22 -8.86
C SER A 134 23.75 4.69 -8.81
N ILE A 135 24.83 4.12 -8.29
CA ILE A 135 24.95 2.72 -7.90
C ILE A 135 24.10 2.52 -6.62
N PRO A 136 23.24 1.49 -6.52
CA PRO A 136 22.51 1.21 -5.30
C PRO A 136 23.47 0.68 -4.23
N PHE A 137 23.70 1.48 -3.19
CA PHE A 137 24.40 1.08 -1.98
C PHE A 137 23.50 0.21 -1.10
N GLY A 138 24.02 -0.96 -0.69
CA GLY A 138 23.41 -1.88 0.26
C GLY A 138 24.22 -3.17 0.31
N SER A 139 25.21 -3.21 1.19
CA SER A 139 26.14 -4.32 1.38
C SER A 139 25.47 -5.54 2.02
N GLU A 140 25.73 -6.70 1.43
CA GLU A 140 25.35 -8.05 1.85
C GLU A 140 25.90 -8.39 3.24
N SER A 141 25.07 -8.93 4.12
CA SER A 141 25.56 -9.73 5.24
C SER A 141 25.64 -11.19 4.81
N ASN A 142 26.85 -11.64 4.50
CA ASN A 142 27.18 -13.05 4.37
C ASN A 142 27.34 -13.65 5.78
N THR A 143 26.32 -14.39 6.21
CA THR A 143 26.51 -15.49 7.16
C THR A 143 25.84 -16.72 6.54
N ILE A 144 26.69 -17.58 6.01
CA ILE A 144 26.35 -18.92 5.53
C ILE A 144 26.08 -19.78 6.76
N GLU A 145 24.85 -20.22 6.94
CA GLU A 145 24.61 -21.59 7.43
C GLU A 145 23.31 -22.11 6.80
N SER A 146 23.49 -23.00 5.83
CA SER A 146 22.44 -23.72 5.15
C SER A 146 21.86 -24.77 6.09
N ASP A 147 20.64 -24.56 6.58
CA ASP A 147 19.91 -25.62 7.30
C ASP A 147 18.88 -26.27 6.37
N LEU A 148 19.41 -27.03 5.42
CA LEU A 148 18.68 -27.93 4.55
C LEU A 148 18.88 -29.35 5.06
N ARG A 149 18.34 -29.64 6.25
CA ARG A 149 18.08 -30.99 6.76
C ARG A 149 17.44 -30.88 8.13
N LEU A 150 16.11 -31.02 8.21
CA LEU A 150 15.46 -31.71 9.33
C LEU A 150 14.00 -31.99 8.98
N SER A 151 13.58 -33.21 9.29
CA SER A 151 12.23 -33.75 9.21
C SER A 151 11.74 -34.22 7.84
N GLY A 152 12.40 -35.29 7.37
CA GLY A 152 11.66 -36.35 6.71
C GLY A 152 10.67 -36.98 7.70
N LYS A 153 9.39 -36.69 7.52
CA LYS A 153 8.30 -37.55 8.00
C LYS A 153 7.21 -37.61 6.92
N LYS A 154 7.22 -38.71 6.17
CA LYS A 154 6.03 -39.23 5.49
C LYS A 154 5.01 -39.60 6.58
N ALA A 155 3.77 -39.16 6.41
CA ALA A 155 2.62 -39.79 7.03
C ALA A 155 1.50 -39.85 6.00
N ASN A 156 1.09 -41.08 5.73
CA ASN A 156 0.04 -41.52 4.84
C ASN A 156 -1.17 -41.84 5.73
N GLN A 157 -2.38 -41.40 5.36
CA GLN A 157 -3.58 -42.26 5.20
C GLN A 157 -4.92 -41.53 5.33
N LYS A 158 -5.78 -41.92 4.39
CA LYS A 158 -7.18 -42.33 4.51
C LYS A 158 -8.32 -41.31 4.42
N GLU A 159 -9.01 -41.46 3.29
CA GLU A 159 -10.45 -41.39 3.12
C GLU A 159 -11.24 -42.05 4.28
N THR A 160 -12.37 -41.44 4.64
CA THR A 160 -13.59 -42.17 4.95
C THR A 160 -14.81 -41.34 4.52
N LYS A 161 -15.71 -42.00 3.80
CA LYS A 161 -17.01 -41.52 3.28
C LYS A 161 -18.09 -41.53 4.39
N GLY A 162 -19.16 -40.75 4.18
CA GLY A 162 -20.47 -40.93 4.85
C GLY A 162 -21.28 -39.62 4.96
N THR A 163 -22.00 -39.16 3.93
CA THR A 163 -23.50 -39.19 3.74
C THR A 163 -24.28 -38.49 4.89
N THR A 164 -25.22 -37.55 4.74
CA THR A 164 -26.39 -37.48 3.83
C THR A 164 -27.09 -36.10 3.91
N SER A 165 -27.60 -35.61 2.76
CA SER A 165 -28.81 -34.80 2.50
C SER A 165 -29.27 -33.69 3.48
N THR A 166 -29.61 -32.50 2.95
CA THR A 166 -31.01 -32.13 2.60
C THR A 166 -31.02 -30.87 1.73
N ASN A 167 -31.56 -31.01 0.50
CA ASN A 167 -31.99 -29.91 -0.37
C ASN A 167 -33.27 -29.28 0.20
N ARG A 168 -33.34 -27.95 0.29
CA ARG A 168 -34.59 -27.21 0.03
C ARG A 168 -34.31 -25.88 -0.66
N ASN A 169 -34.63 -25.88 -1.94
CA ASN A 169 -35.01 -24.72 -2.74
C ASN A 169 -36.23 -24.04 -2.09
N LEU A 170 -36.23 -22.71 -2.03
CA LEU A 170 -37.48 -21.93 -2.05
C LEU A 170 -37.21 -20.56 -2.69
N GLU A 171 -37.57 -20.47 -3.96
CA GLU A 171 -37.77 -19.21 -4.68
C GLU A 171 -39.03 -18.49 -4.19
N ASN A 172 -38.97 -17.16 -4.31
CA ASN A 172 -40.06 -16.21 -4.54
C ASN A 172 -41.10 -15.97 -3.43
N ARG A 173 -41.08 -14.73 -2.91
CA ARG A 173 -42.24 -13.83 -3.02
C ARG A 173 -41.84 -12.35 -2.89
N ILE A 174 -42.24 -11.59 -3.91
CA ILE A 174 -42.18 -10.14 -4.06
C ILE A 174 -43.42 -9.52 -3.37
N SER A 175 -43.25 -8.38 -2.71
CA SER A 175 -44.30 -7.34 -2.54
C SER A 175 -43.62 -5.97 -2.79
N ILE A 176 -43.83 -5.33 -3.94
CA ILE A 176 -44.92 -4.40 -4.30
C ILE A 176 -45.14 -3.31 -3.23
N TYR A 177 -44.53 -2.14 -3.44
CA TYR A 177 -45.17 -0.84 -3.21
C TYR A 177 -44.97 0.04 -4.44
N LYS A 178 -46.08 0.67 -4.87
CA LYS A 178 -46.26 1.51 -6.05
C LYS A 178 -46.55 2.94 -5.60
N SER A 179 -46.19 3.92 -6.45
CA SER A 179 -46.64 5.33 -6.48
C SER A 179 -45.94 6.29 -5.49
N ARG A 180 -45.51 7.53 -5.78
CA ARG A 180 -45.78 8.56 -6.82
C ARG A 180 -44.58 9.55 -6.73
N GLY A 181 -43.89 10.02 -7.77
CA GLY A 181 -44.36 10.90 -8.84
C GLY A 181 -43.89 12.34 -8.64
N VAL A 182 -42.61 12.67 -8.95
CA VAL A 182 -42.17 14.06 -9.22
C VAL A 182 -41.25 14.04 -10.44
N LYS A 183 -41.63 14.81 -11.47
CA LYS A 183 -40.92 14.96 -12.74
C LYS A 183 -39.78 15.96 -12.57
N THR A 184 -38.54 15.53 -12.79
CA THR A 184 -37.43 16.43 -13.13
C THR A 184 -36.69 15.87 -14.34
N THR A 185 -36.57 16.74 -15.33
CA THR A 185 -36.10 16.50 -16.69
C THR A 185 -34.65 16.01 -16.69
N LYS A 186 -34.43 14.76 -17.11
CA LYS A 186 -33.10 14.17 -17.29
C LYS A 186 -32.57 14.53 -18.68
N ILE A 187 -31.49 15.30 -18.73
CA ILE A 187 -30.60 15.31 -19.90
C ILE A 187 -29.70 14.07 -19.75
N SER A 188 -29.82 13.14 -20.69
CA SER A 188 -29.01 11.91 -20.74
C SER A 188 -27.78 12.18 -21.60
N PRO A 189 -26.55 11.86 -21.14
CA PRO A 189 -25.38 11.94 -22.00
C PRO A 189 -25.39 10.78 -23.03
N PRO A 190 -24.74 10.96 -24.20
CA PRO A 190 -24.87 10.04 -25.32
C PRO A 190 -24.22 8.69 -24.99
N ARG A 191 -25.02 7.63 -25.13
CA ARG A 191 -24.60 6.24 -25.05
C ARG A 191 -23.81 5.89 -26.31
N LEU A 192 -22.48 5.85 -26.21
CA LEU A 192 -21.64 5.22 -27.22
C LEU A 192 -22.02 3.73 -27.32
N GLN A 193 -22.51 3.34 -28.50
CA GLN A 193 -22.81 1.96 -28.84
C GLN A 193 -21.49 1.23 -29.08
N LEU A 194 -21.10 0.36 -28.15
CA LEU A 194 -20.12 -0.69 -28.43
C LEU A 194 -20.87 -1.90 -28.99
N THR A 195 -20.47 -2.25 -30.19
CA THR A 195 -21.01 -3.31 -31.03
C THR A 195 -20.95 -4.68 -30.34
N ASP A 196 -21.91 -5.50 -30.71
CA ASP A 196 -22.18 -6.85 -30.21
C ASP A 196 -20.94 -7.74 -30.16
N SER A 197 -20.38 -7.88 -28.96
CA SER A 197 -19.56 -9.03 -28.59
C SER A 197 -20.24 -9.68 -27.39
N LYS A 198 -20.98 -10.76 -27.64
CA LYS A 198 -21.41 -11.73 -26.62
C LYS A 198 -20.19 -12.12 -25.77
N ARG A 199 -19.96 -11.43 -24.65
CA ARG A 199 -18.92 -11.79 -23.69
C ARG A 199 -19.56 -12.56 -22.56
N TYR A 200 -19.11 -13.79 -22.42
CA TYR A 200 -19.12 -14.52 -21.17
C TYR A 200 -18.97 -13.54 -20.00
N LYS A 201 -19.84 -13.65 -19.00
CA LYS A 201 -19.76 -12.99 -17.71
C LYS A 201 -18.52 -13.53 -16.96
N SER A 202 -17.35 -13.32 -17.54
CA SER A 202 -16.08 -13.63 -16.92
C SER A 202 -15.92 -12.66 -15.77
N HIS A 203 -15.43 -13.14 -14.64
CA HIS A 203 -15.22 -12.33 -13.46
C HIS A 203 -14.11 -11.32 -13.78
N SER A 204 -14.47 -10.15 -14.31
CA SER A 204 -13.52 -9.07 -14.58
C SER A 204 -12.97 -8.56 -13.25
N ASN A 205 -11.64 -8.54 -13.16
CA ASN A 205 -10.92 -7.90 -12.07
C ASN A 205 -10.64 -6.46 -12.46
N TYR A 206 -10.57 -5.58 -11.47
CA TYR A 206 -10.35 -4.17 -11.70
C TYR A 206 -9.22 -3.65 -10.84
N TRP A 207 -8.32 -2.88 -11.43
CA TRP A 207 -7.36 -2.10 -10.66
C TRP A 207 -8.02 -0.78 -10.29
N VAL A 208 -8.03 -0.45 -9.00
CA VAL A 208 -8.64 0.79 -8.51
C VAL A 208 -7.63 1.64 -7.79
N ILE A 209 -7.63 2.93 -8.12
CA ILE A 209 -6.98 4.00 -7.37
C ILE A 209 -8.08 4.89 -6.80
N TYR A 210 -8.23 4.89 -5.48
CA TYR A 210 -9.19 5.73 -4.77
C TYR A 210 -8.47 6.68 -3.82
N LYS A 211 -8.47 7.99 -4.13
CA LYS A 211 -7.99 9.04 -3.24
C LYS A 211 -9.15 9.62 -2.45
N ILE A 212 -9.04 9.59 -1.13
CA ILE A 212 -10.05 10.08 -0.20
C ILE A 212 -9.47 11.27 0.54
N ASN A 213 -10.11 12.42 0.42
CA ASN A 213 -9.75 13.66 1.09
C ASN A 213 -10.78 13.94 2.20
N LYS A 214 -10.32 13.95 3.45
CA LYS A 214 -11.16 14.16 4.65
C LYS A 214 -10.95 15.54 5.27
N GLY A 215 -10.44 16.50 4.50
CA GLY A 215 -10.11 17.86 4.95
C GLY A 215 -8.78 17.95 5.69
N SER A 216 -8.64 17.25 6.82
CA SER A 216 -7.40 17.22 7.63
C SER A 216 -6.46 16.06 7.30
N SER A 217 -6.88 15.13 6.44
CA SER A 217 -6.08 13.99 6.01
C SER A 217 -6.47 13.52 4.61
N SER A 218 -5.52 12.90 3.92
CA SER A 218 -5.70 12.20 2.66
C SER A 218 -5.37 10.71 2.85
N GLU A 219 -6.02 9.86 2.06
CA GLU A 219 -5.80 8.41 2.04
C GLU A 219 -5.89 7.92 0.59
N LYS A 220 -4.87 7.19 0.12
CA LYS A 220 -4.86 6.61 -1.23
C LYS A 220 -4.93 5.09 -1.15
N ILE A 221 -5.97 4.52 -1.74
CA ILE A 221 -6.19 3.08 -1.78
C ILE A 221 -5.87 2.58 -3.18
N LEU A 222 -4.90 1.68 -3.30
CA LEU A 222 -4.55 0.98 -4.54
C LEU A 222 -4.76 -0.52 -4.38
N ARG A 223 -5.70 -1.11 -5.13
CA ARG A 223 -5.94 -2.57 -5.04
C ARG A 223 -6.64 -3.13 -6.26
N ILE A 224 -6.46 -4.44 -6.46
CA ILE A 224 -7.28 -5.24 -7.37
C ILE A 224 -8.58 -5.62 -6.64
N VAL A 225 -9.72 -5.46 -7.32
CA VAL A 225 -11.05 -5.73 -6.76
C VAL A 225 -11.99 -6.35 -7.80
N ASP A 226 -12.99 -7.08 -7.34
CA ASP A 226 -14.05 -7.64 -8.19
C ASP A 226 -15.07 -6.57 -8.62
N GLN A 227 -15.81 -6.84 -9.70
CA GLN A 227 -16.92 -6.01 -10.19
C GLN A 227 -17.84 -5.49 -9.08
N LYS A 228 -18.35 -6.38 -8.21
CA LYS A 228 -19.30 -6.03 -7.14
C LYS A 228 -18.71 -5.01 -6.18
N THR A 229 -17.40 -5.06 -5.95
CA THR A 229 -16.69 -4.14 -5.07
C THR A 229 -16.45 -2.80 -5.76
N VAL A 230 -16.09 -2.80 -7.06
CA VAL A 230 -16.00 -1.59 -7.88
C VAL A 230 -17.33 -0.84 -7.92
N ASP A 231 -18.43 -1.55 -8.21
CA ASP A 231 -19.76 -0.94 -8.28
C ASP A 231 -20.14 -0.26 -6.96
N LYS A 232 -19.78 -0.89 -5.82
CA LYS A 232 -19.98 -0.28 -4.49
C LYS A 232 -19.11 0.97 -4.30
N MET A 233 -17.87 0.96 -4.76
CA MET A 233 -16.99 2.12 -4.70
C MET A 233 -17.51 3.28 -5.56
N ILE A 234 -17.98 2.98 -6.78
CA ILE A 234 -18.58 3.96 -7.69
C ILE A 234 -19.80 4.61 -7.04
N ARG A 235 -20.75 3.81 -6.55
CA ARG A 235 -21.94 4.35 -5.86
C ARG A 235 -21.57 5.17 -4.62
N LYS A 236 -20.54 4.74 -3.88
CA LYS A 236 -20.06 5.47 -2.71
C LYS A 236 -19.53 6.84 -3.13
N ILE A 237 -18.62 6.90 -4.11
CA ILE A 237 -18.03 8.18 -4.51
C ILE A 237 -19.06 9.12 -5.16
N GLU A 238 -20.00 8.60 -5.95
CA GLU A 238 -21.13 9.38 -6.49
C GLU A 238 -21.99 10.02 -5.38
N THR A 239 -22.09 9.34 -4.23
CA THR A 239 -22.77 9.89 -3.06
C THR A 239 -21.90 10.91 -2.35
N ASP A 240 -20.61 10.60 -2.15
CA ASP A 240 -19.64 11.47 -1.49
C ASP A 240 -19.48 12.80 -2.26
N MET A 241 -19.52 12.79 -3.59
CA MET A 241 -19.48 13.98 -4.47
C MET A 241 -20.56 15.02 -4.15
N LYS A 242 -21.67 14.62 -3.51
CA LYS A 242 -22.73 15.56 -3.11
C LYS A 242 -22.36 16.39 -1.88
N THR A 243 -21.34 15.96 -1.13
CA THR A 243 -20.87 16.64 0.08
C THR A 243 -19.70 17.58 -0.24
N SER A 244 -19.52 18.63 0.54
CA SER A 244 -18.43 19.61 0.32
C SER A 244 -17.04 18.97 0.43
N THR A 245 -16.85 18.06 1.39
CA THR A 245 -15.58 17.34 1.58
C THR A 245 -15.37 16.27 0.52
N GLY A 246 -16.42 15.52 0.17
CA GLY A 246 -16.32 14.42 -0.76
C GLY A 246 -16.04 14.84 -2.20
N ARG A 247 -16.34 16.09 -2.61
CA ARG A 247 -15.99 16.63 -3.94
C ARG A 247 -14.51 16.60 -4.29
N LEU A 248 -13.64 16.49 -3.30
CA LEU A 248 -12.19 16.39 -3.51
C LEU A 248 -11.73 14.93 -3.68
N ASN A 249 -12.63 13.96 -3.56
CA ASN A 249 -12.28 12.55 -3.70
C ASN A 249 -12.13 12.16 -5.17
N GLU A 250 -11.16 11.30 -5.48
CA GLU A 250 -10.91 10.83 -6.84
C GLU A 250 -10.98 9.30 -6.90
N LEU A 251 -11.79 8.76 -7.82
CA LEU A 251 -11.81 7.33 -8.11
C LEU A 251 -11.47 7.11 -9.59
N THR A 252 -10.47 6.27 -9.84
CA THR A 252 -10.19 5.75 -11.18
C THR A 252 -10.08 4.23 -11.11
N ALA A 253 -10.75 3.56 -12.04
CA ALA A 253 -10.78 2.11 -12.14
C ALA A 253 -10.44 1.67 -13.57
N TRP A 254 -9.62 0.64 -13.71
CA TRP A 254 -9.24 0.03 -14.99
C TRP A 254 -9.62 -1.45 -15.00
N GLU A 255 -10.12 -1.94 -16.13
CA GLU A 255 -10.39 -3.36 -16.30
C GLU A 255 -9.08 -4.13 -16.53
N ILE A 256 -8.88 -5.22 -15.79
CA ILE A 256 -7.71 -6.11 -15.89
C ILE A 256 -8.16 -7.44 -16.49
N TYR A 257 -7.49 -7.86 -17.55
CA TYR A 257 -7.70 -9.16 -18.19
C TYR A 257 -6.83 -10.26 -17.55
N ASP A 258 -5.59 -9.92 -17.18
CA ASP A 258 -4.66 -10.85 -16.52
C ASP A 258 -3.96 -10.18 -15.33
N THR A 259 -4.32 -10.61 -14.12
CA THR A 259 -3.79 -10.04 -12.87
C THR A 259 -2.31 -10.31 -12.68
N THR A 260 -1.79 -11.46 -13.14
CA THR A 260 -0.39 -11.85 -12.95
C THR A 260 0.50 -10.99 -13.82
N HIS A 261 0.16 -10.89 -15.11
CA HIS A 261 0.91 -10.06 -16.05
C HIS A 261 0.78 -8.57 -15.72
N PHE A 262 -0.38 -8.12 -15.22
CA PHE A 262 -0.55 -6.74 -14.77
C PHE A 262 0.38 -6.40 -13.59
N VAL A 263 0.48 -7.27 -12.58
CA VAL A 263 1.38 -7.03 -11.43
C VAL A 263 2.84 -7.00 -11.88
N GLN A 264 3.23 -7.88 -12.81
CA GLN A 264 4.58 -7.84 -13.38
C GLN A 264 4.83 -6.57 -14.21
N HIS A 265 3.86 -6.14 -15.00
CA HIS A 265 3.92 -4.90 -15.77
C HIS A 265 4.11 -3.69 -14.86
N LYS A 266 3.30 -3.59 -13.80
CA LYS A 266 3.42 -2.54 -12.78
C LYS A 266 4.81 -2.53 -12.12
N ARG A 267 5.37 -3.71 -11.80
CA ARG A 267 6.71 -3.84 -11.21
C ARG A 267 7.83 -3.38 -12.14
N LYS A 268 7.70 -3.65 -13.45
CA LYS A 268 8.65 -3.22 -14.47
C LYS A 268 8.56 -1.71 -14.74
N ASN A 269 7.34 -1.16 -14.74
CA ASN A 269 7.05 0.20 -15.18
C ASN A 269 6.60 1.12 -14.02
N ARG A 270 7.38 1.17 -12.94
CA ARG A 270 6.95 1.72 -11.63
C ARG A 270 6.25 3.09 -11.65
N SER A 271 6.76 4.05 -12.41
CA SER A 271 6.23 5.42 -12.44
C SER A 271 5.11 5.66 -13.47
N ASN A 272 5.02 4.84 -14.52
CA ASN A 272 4.17 5.13 -15.68
C ASN A 272 3.39 3.93 -16.23
N TYR A 273 3.19 2.90 -15.41
CA TYR A 273 2.56 1.64 -15.83
C TYR A 273 1.13 1.77 -16.36
N MET A 274 0.46 2.91 -16.20
CA MET A 274 -0.89 3.13 -16.74
C MET A 274 -0.92 3.79 -18.11
N ASN A 275 0.17 4.42 -18.56
CA ASN A 275 0.26 5.04 -19.87
C ASN A 275 1.04 4.18 -20.88
N ILE A 276 1.50 3.00 -20.46
CA ILE A 276 2.21 2.05 -21.31
C ILE A 276 1.23 0.95 -21.70
N GLU A 277 1.12 0.69 -22.99
CA GLU A 277 0.22 -0.33 -23.51
C GLU A 277 0.59 -1.72 -22.99
N SER A 278 -0.41 -2.50 -22.61
CA SER A 278 -0.23 -3.89 -22.19
C SER A 278 -1.46 -4.71 -22.53
N ASN A 279 -1.24 -5.95 -22.95
CA ASN A 279 -2.32 -6.90 -23.18
C ASN A 279 -3.00 -7.36 -21.87
N SER A 280 -2.46 -6.98 -20.71
CA SER A 280 -2.96 -7.41 -19.40
C SER A 280 -4.09 -6.54 -18.84
N PHE A 281 -4.30 -5.34 -19.37
CA PHE A 281 -5.33 -4.41 -18.88
C PHE A 281 -5.77 -3.43 -19.97
N ASN A 282 -6.92 -2.77 -19.79
CA ASN A 282 -7.36 -1.68 -20.65
C ASN A 282 -6.72 -0.37 -20.21
N ILE A 283 -6.03 0.33 -21.12
CA ILE A 283 -5.42 1.66 -20.86
C ILE A 283 -6.50 2.70 -20.55
N VAL A 284 -7.63 2.61 -21.26
CA VAL A 284 -8.77 3.49 -21.02
C VAL A 284 -9.45 3.07 -19.72
N PRO A 285 -9.56 3.97 -18.73
CA PRO A 285 -10.20 3.64 -17.47
C PRO A 285 -11.65 3.24 -17.71
N TYR A 286 -12.07 2.16 -17.05
CA TYR A 286 -13.47 1.74 -16.98
C TYR A 286 -14.34 2.82 -16.30
N TYR A 287 -13.77 3.49 -15.30
CA TYR A 287 -14.43 4.58 -14.60
C TYR A 287 -13.39 5.61 -14.19
N LYS A 288 -13.68 6.89 -14.39
CA LYS A 288 -12.87 8.01 -13.92
C LYS A 288 -13.80 9.15 -13.57
N ILE A 289 -13.62 9.73 -12.38
CA ILE A 289 -14.24 11.00 -12.06
C ILE A 289 -13.39 12.13 -12.61
N GLU A 290 -13.99 12.93 -13.47
CA GLU A 290 -13.42 14.20 -13.94
C GLU A 290 -13.91 15.31 -13.02
N HIS A 291 -12.98 16.11 -12.52
CA HIS A 291 -13.31 17.35 -11.85
C HIS A 291 -13.31 18.42 -12.94
N GLU A 292 -14.46 19.03 -13.19
CA GLU A 292 -14.50 20.28 -13.95
C GLU A 292 -13.69 21.31 -13.14
N ARG A 293 -12.57 21.76 -13.71
CA ARG A 293 -11.74 22.83 -13.16
C ARG A 293 -12.30 24.18 -13.51
#